data_AF-A0A1B9N0I8-F1
#
_entry.id   AF-A0A1B9N0I8-F1
#
_cell.length_a   1.000
_cell.length_b   1.000
_cell.length_c   1.000
_cell.angle_alpha   90.00
_cell.angle_beta   90.00
_cell.angle_gamma   90.00
#
_symmetry.space_group_name_H-M   'P 1'
#
loop_
_entity.id
_entity.type
_entity.pdbx_description
1 polymer ?
#
loop_
_entity_poly.entity_id
_entity_poly.type
_entity_poly.pdbx_seq_one_letter_code
_entity_poly.pdbx_strand_id
1 'polypeptide(L)'
;MITINTLTQNKKLSDPEDIIEFFDKICECIPCESELHIKLERKAFYAFVVINTICHWQSDGWCNLLWNFSIAKYIVPAMQAVNLSAIAEAIEQVEQTYPISYTECKDQAELLGLANFIENPRRKRKYIYSERLLAISQEQRQIYSQNFNTKLKILDDLVTPLWDYQAPEQEIWQPVIDFINQHNTH
;
A
#
# COMPACT_ATOMS: atom_id res chain seq x y z
N MET A 1 -10.37 -20.67 0.94
CA MET A 1 -9.55 -19.55 0.40
C MET A 1 -10.24 -19.07 -0.85
N ILE A 2 -10.59 -17.78 -0.91
CA ILE A 2 -11.33 -17.16 -2.01
C ILE A 2 -10.34 -16.83 -3.13
N THR A 3 -10.66 -17.24 -4.35
CA THR A 3 -9.78 -17.12 -5.52
C THR A 3 -10.24 -16.03 -6.49
N ILE A 4 -9.37 -15.63 -7.42
CA ILE A 4 -9.74 -14.75 -8.54
C ILE A 4 -10.94 -15.33 -9.29
N ASN A 5 -10.91 -16.61 -9.68
CA ASN A 5 -12.01 -17.26 -10.41
C ASN A 5 -13.33 -17.19 -9.65
N THR A 6 -13.30 -17.29 -8.32
CA THR A 6 -14.50 -17.18 -7.48
C THR A 6 -15.09 -15.76 -7.51
N LEU A 7 -14.22 -14.75 -7.44
CA LEU A 7 -14.61 -13.33 -7.42
C LEU A 7 -15.09 -12.85 -8.80
N THR A 8 -14.43 -13.28 -9.87
CA THR A 8 -14.78 -12.92 -11.24
C THR A 8 -15.87 -13.79 -11.83
N GLN A 9 -16.22 -14.91 -11.17
CA GLN A 9 -17.11 -15.94 -11.72
C GLN A 9 -16.63 -16.45 -13.10
N ASN A 10 -15.31 -16.49 -13.31
CA ASN A 10 -14.64 -16.79 -14.57
C ASN A 10 -14.91 -15.77 -15.71
N LYS A 11 -15.52 -14.62 -15.43
CA LYS A 11 -15.65 -13.52 -16.40
C LYS A 11 -14.27 -12.87 -16.61
N LYS A 12 -13.91 -12.61 -17.87
CA LYS A 12 -12.73 -11.80 -18.21
C LYS A 12 -13.08 -10.32 -17.96
N LEU A 13 -12.18 -9.61 -17.28
CA LEU A 13 -12.34 -8.19 -17.00
C LEU A 13 -11.90 -7.37 -18.22
N SER A 14 -12.58 -6.27 -18.49
CA SER A 14 -12.29 -5.38 -19.63
C SER A 14 -12.23 -3.91 -19.30
N ASP A 15 -12.88 -3.46 -18.22
CA ASP A 15 -13.07 -2.04 -17.94
C ASP A 15 -12.98 -1.73 -16.43
N PRO A 16 -13.00 -0.44 -16.04
CA PRO A 16 -12.91 -0.03 -14.63
C PRO A 16 -14.06 -0.54 -13.76
N GLU A 17 -15.27 -0.69 -14.30
CA GLU A 17 -16.44 -1.14 -13.53
C GLU A 17 -16.24 -2.56 -13.03
N ASP A 18 -15.61 -3.41 -13.85
CA ASP A 18 -15.23 -4.77 -13.44
C ASP A 18 -14.28 -4.80 -12.23
N ILE A 19 -13.41 -3.78 -12.07
CA ILE A 19 -12.51 -3.66 -10.93
C ILE A 19 -13.28 -3.26 -9.67
N ILE A 20 -14.25 -2.36 -9.80
CA ILE A 20 -15.14 -1.97 -8.71
C ILE A 20 -15.94 -3.20 -8.24
N GLU A 21 -16.57 -3.94 -9.16
CA GLU A 21 -17.30 -5.16 -8.82
C GLU A 21 -16.40 -6.21 -8.14
N PHE A 22 -15.15 -6.36 -8.60
CA PHE A 22 -14.19 -7.28 -7.99
C PHE A 22 -13.84 -6.86 -6.56
N PHE A 23 -13.58 -5.57 -6.33
CA PHE A 23 -13.24 -5.01 -5.03
C PHE A 23 -14.42 -5.12 -4.04
N ASP A 24 -15.63 -4.76 -4.48
CA ASP A 24 -16.84 -4.82 -3.67
C ASP A 24 -17.13 -6.24 -3.20
N LYS A 25 -17.01 -7.24 -4.09
CA LYS A 25 -17.17 -8.65 -3.71
C LYS A 25 -16.19 -9.08 -2.62
N ILE A 26 -14.94 -8.60 -2.66
CA ILE A 26 -13.97 -8.88 -1.60
C ILE A 26 -14.44 -8.27 -0.27
N CYS A 27 -14.84 -7.00 -0.29
CA CYS A 27 -15.30 -6.28 0.90
C CYS A 27 -16.57 -6.90 1.51
N GLU A 28 -17.51 -7.37 0.68
CA GLU A 28 -18.71 -8.09 1.11
C GLU A 28 -18.37 -9.44 1.76
N CYS A 29 -17.45 -10.21 1.17
CA CYS A 29 -17.09 -11.54 1.68
C CYS A 29 -16.16 -11.48 2.90
N ILE A 30 -15.36 -10.41 3.03
CA ILE A 30 -14.32 -10.26 4.05
C ILE A 30 -14.41 -8.85 4.65
N PRO A 31 -15.31 -8.61 5.63
CA PRO A 31 -15.48 -7.29 6.24
C PRO A 31 -14.29 -6.81 7.07
N CYS A 32 -13.41 -7.74 7.50
CA CYS A 32 -12.25 -7.42 8.32
C CYS A 32 -10.98 -7.43 7.48
N GLU A 33 -10.39 -6.26 7.27
CA GLU A 33 -9.16 -6.09 6.46
C GLU A 33 -8.01 -6.98 6.94
N SER A 34 -7.85 -7.14 8.27
CA SER A 34 -6.79 -7.97 8.84
C SER A 34 -6.90 -9.46 8.46
N GLU A 35 -8.08 -9.93 8.04
CA GLU A 35 -8.32 -11.31 7.62
C GLU A 35 -8.12 -11.54 6.11
N LEU A 36 -7.94 -10.48 5.31
CA LEU A 36 -7.83 -10.59 3.85
C LEU A 36 -6.69 -11.53 3.43
N HIS A 37 -5.51 -11.36 4.02
CA HIS A 37 -4.32 -12.13 3.68
C HIS A 37 -4.41 -13.64 3.98
N ILE A 38 -5.34 -14.06 4.86
CA ILE A 38 -5.59 -15.47 5.18
C ILE A 38 -6.79 -16.04 4.41
N LYS A 39 -7.78 -15.20 4.08
CA LYS A 39 -9.02 -15.63 3.42
C LYS A 39 -8.91 -15.61 1.90
N LEU A 40 -8.17 -14.69 1.31
CA LEU A 40 -7.90 -14.62 -0.12
C LEU A 40 -6.69 -15.50 -0.50
N GLU A 41 -6.73 -16.05 -1.70
CA GLU A 41 -5.52 -16.56 -2.30
C GLU A 41 -4.54 -15.41 -2.56
N ARG A 42 -3.24 -15.72 -2.61
CA ARG A 42 -2.20 -14.68 -2.71
C ARG A 42 -2.39 -13.72 -3.89
N LYS A 43 -2.82 -14.24 -5.05
CA LYS A 43 -3.03 -13.44 -6.25
C LYS A 43 -4.23 -12.50 -6.09
N ALA A 44 -5.37 -13.00 -5.62
CA ALA A 44 -6.53 -12.16 -5.31
C ALA A 44 -6.20 -11.11 -4.25
N PHE A 45 -5.40 -11.47 -3.24
CA PHE A 45 -4.93 -10.54 -2.23
C PHE A 45 -4.01 -9.44 -2.81
N TYR A 46 -3.08 -9.78 -3.69
CA TYR A 46 -2.22 -8.79 -4.33
C TYR A 46 -3.00 -7.84 -5.25
N ALA A 47 -3.97 -8.35 -6.00
CA ALA A 47 -4.88 -7.50 -6.78
C ALA A 47 -5.62 -6.53 -5.87
N PHE A 48 -6.20 -7.02 -4.75
CA PHE A 48 -6.83 -6.17 -3.74
C PHE A 48 -5.88 -5.10 -3.21
N VAL A 49 -4.64 -5.46 -2.82
CA VAL A 49 -3.67 -4.53 -2.24
C VAL A 49 -3.34 -3.40 -3.22
N VAL A 50 -3.19 -3.70 -4.52
CA VAL A 50 -2.94 -2.68 -5.55
C VAL A 50 -4.15 -1.76 -5.74
N ILE A 51 -5.36 -2.32 -5.86
CA ILE A 51 -6.59 -1.52 -5.98
C ILE A 51 -6.73 -0.59 -4.77
N ASN A 52 -6.62 -1.17 -3.57
CA ASN A 52 -6.72 -0.44 -2.31
C ASN A 52 -5.67 0.67 -2.21
N THR A 53 -4.44 0.41 -2.66
CA THR A 53 -3.34 1.39 -2.69
C THR A 53 -3.67 2.57 -3.59
N ILE A 54 -4.12 2.32 -4.82
CA ILE A 54 -4.47 3.37 -5.78
C ILE A 54 -5.61 4.22 -5.21
N CYS A 55 -6.71 3.59 -4.77
CA CYS A 55 -7.86 4.31 -4.21
C CYS A 55 -7.49 5.16 -2.99
N HIS A 56 -6.70 4.63 -2.06
CA HIS A 56 -6.27 5.39 -0.87
C HIS A 56 -5.32 6.52 -1.22
N TRP A 57 -4.40 6.32 -2.17
CA TRP A 57 -3.52 7.39 -2.61
C TRP A 57 -4.34 8.52 -3.27
N GLN A 58 -5.32 8.18 -4.10
CA GLN A 58 -6.23 9.15 -4.72
C GLN A 58 -7.09 9.92 -3.70
N SER A 59 -7.42 9.35 -2.54
CA SER A 59 -8.24 9.99 -1.51
C SER A 59 -7.43 10.81 -0.50
N ASP A 60 -6.40 10.20 0.09
CA ASP A 60 -5.70 10.69 1.28
C ASP A 60 -4.18 10.73 1.11
N GLY A 61 -3.67 10.32 -0.05
CA GLY A 61 -2.25 10.18 -0.32
C GLY A 61 -1.59 9.01 0.41
N TRP A 62 -0.26 9.02 0.46
CA TRP A 62 0.53 7.87 0.91
C TRP A 62 0.51 7.60 2.41
N CYS A 63 0.46 8.65 3.25
CA CYS A 63 0.77 8.55 4.67
C CYS A 63 -0.13 7.53 5.39
N ASN A 64 -1.46 7.58 5.19
CA ASN A 64 -2.36 6.63 5.83
C ASN A 64 -2.12 5.19 5.37
N LEU A 65 -1.78 5.00 4.09
CA LEU A 65 -1.52 3.70 3.49
C LEU A 65 -0.23 3.07 4.04
N LEU A 66 0.86 3.84 4.05
CA LEU A 66 2.17 3.38 4.54
C LEU A 66 2.08 2.97 6.02
N TRP A 67 1.23 3.61 6.82
CA TRP A 67 1.09 3.27 8.24
C TRP A 67 -0.03 2.27 8.56
N ASN A 68 -0.59 1.58 7.56
CA ASN A 68 -1.54 0.50 7.78
C ASN A 68 -0.81 -0.83 7.98
N PHE A 69 -0.79 -1.37 9.21
CA PHE A 69 -0.09 -2.60 9.54
C PHE A 69 -0.59 -3.85 8.80
N SER A 70 -1.87 -3.87 8.42
CA SER A 70 -2.48 -5.00 7.71
C SER A 70 -2.04 -5.07 6.25
N ILE A 71 -1.75 -3.91 5.63
CA ILE A 71 -1.55 -3.79 4.18
C ILE A 71 -0.12 -3.36 3.80
N ALA A 72 0.52 -2.47 4.56
CA ALA A 72 1.76 -1.79 4.17
C ALA A 72 2.86 -2.75 3.70
N LYS A 73 3.12 -3.81 4.47
CA LYS A 73 4.14 -4.83 4.15
C LYS A 73 3.90 -5.62 2.86
N TYR A 74 2.70 -5.51 2.28
CA TYR A 74 2.31 -6.22 1.07
C TYR A 74 2.30 -5.33 -0.16
N ILE A 75 2.43 -4.00 -0.02
CA ILE A 75 2.33 -3.07 -1.15
C ILE A 75 3.45 -3.35 -2.16
N VAL A 76 4.70 -3.38 -1.71
CA VAL A 76 5.87 -3.68 -2.57
C VAL A 76 5.72 -5.00 -3.33
N PRO A 77 5.50 -6.16 -2.68
CA PRO A 77 5.37 -7.42 -3.42
C PRO A 77 4.11 -7.48 -4.30
N ALA A 78 3.04 -6.78 -3.95
CA ALA A 78 1.84 -6.71 -4.79
C ALA A 78 2.09 -5.87 -6.07
N MET A 79 2.75 -4.72 -5.94
CA MET A 79 3.16 -3.88 -7.08
C MET A 79 4.09 -4.63 -8.03
N GLN A 80 5.06 -5.39 -7.50
CA GLN A 80 5.92 -6.26 -8.30
C GLN A 80 5.11 -7.32 -9.05
N ALA A 81 4.11 -7.92 -8.42
CA ALA A 81 3.30 -8.97 -9.02
C ALA A 81 2.43 -8.47 -10.20
N VAL A 82 1.97 -7.22 -10.16
CA VAL A 82 1.20 -6.58 -11.25
C VAL A 82 2.08 -5.85 -12.28
N ASN A 83 3.39 -6.13 -12.29
CA ASN A 83 4.38 -5.51 -13.18
C ASN A 83 4.55 -3.98 -13.02
N LEU A 84 4.28 -3.44 -11.83
CA LEU A 84 4.53 -2.04 -11.48
C LEU A 84 5.88 -1.87 -10.74
N SER A 85 6.95 -2.47 -11.28
CA SER A 85 8.25 -2.56 -10.61
C SER A 85 8.89 -1.21 -10.27
N ALA A 86 8.76 -0.21 -11.14
CA ALA A 86 9.31 1.13 -10.87
C ALA A 86 8.64 1.80 -9.65
N ILE A 87 7.33 1.58 -9.47
CA ILE A 87 6.58 2.08 -8.32
C ILE A 87 6.98 1.29 -7.07
N ALA A 88 7.11 -0.04 -7.18
CA ALA A 88 7.58 -0.89 -6.09
C ALA A 88 8.96 -0.45 -5.57
N GLU A 89 9.92 -0.23 -6.47
CA GLU A 89 11.26 0.26 -6.14
C GLU A 89 11.24 1.64 -5.48
N ALA A 90 10.38 2.55 -5.96
CA ALA A 90 10.22 3.87 -5.34
C ALA A 90 9.64 3.77 -3.91
N ILE A 91 8.69 2.85 -3.67
CA ILE A 91 8.16 2.57 -2.32
C ILE A 91 9.26 1.99 -1.44
N GLU A 92 10.03 0.99 -1.90
CA GLU A 92 11.16 0.42 -1.17
C GLU A 92 12.18 1.51 -0.76
N GLN A 93 12.45 2.49 -1.64
CA GLN A 93 13.32 3.62 -1.32
C GLN A 93 12.74 4.52 -0.22
N VAL A 94 11.42 4.67 -0.13
CA VAL A 94 10.77 5.36 1.00
C VAL A 94 10.96 4.55 2.28
N GLU A 95 10.73 3.24 2.24
CA GLU A 95 10.87 2.34 3.41
C GLU A 95 12.30 2.31 3.95
N GLN A 96 13.31 2.36 3.07
CA GLN A 96 14.72 2.44 3.44
C GLN A 96 15.08 3.72 4.21
N THR A 97 14.23 4.74 4.18
CA THR A 97 14.44 5.95 5.01
C THR A 97 14.06 5.74 6.47
N TYR A 98 13.40 4.63 6.83
CA TYR A 98 12.90 4.46 8.19
C TYR A 98 14.04 4.09 9.15
N PRO A 99 14.02 4.59 10.40
CA PRO A 99 14.96 4.17 11.43
C PRO A 99 14.76 2.71 11.88
N ILE A 100 13.59 2.11 11.63
CA ILE A 100 13.25 0.71 11.88
C ILE A 100 12.37 0.20 10.73
N SER A 101 12.51 -1.08 10.36
CA SER A 101 11.69 -1.71 9.32
C SER A 101 10.26 -2.00 9.81
N TYR A 102 9.29 -2.06 8.88
CA TYR A 102 7.93 -2.59 9.16
C TYR A 102 7.95 -3.95 9.85
N THR A 103 8.88 -4.81 9.42
CA THR A 103 8.99 -6.18 9.95
C THR A 103 9.44 -6.22 11.41
N GLU A 104 9.99 -5.12 11.92
CA GLU A 104 10.38 -4.98 13.32
C GLU A 104 9.26 -4.41 14.20
N CYS A 105 8.20 -3.86 13.60
CA CYS A 105 7.01 -3.40 14.33
C CYS A 105 6.12 -4.60 14.68
N LYS A 106 5.71 -4.71 15.94
CA LYS A 106 4.89 -5.85 16.41
C LYS A 106 3.41 -5.68 16.15
N ASP A 107 2.94 -4.44 16.13
CA ASP A 107 1.54 -4.09 15.99
C ASP A 107 1.35 -2.71 15.36
N GLN A 108 0.08 -2.35 15.17
CA GLN A 108 -0.34 -1.05 14.66
C GLN A 108 0.14 0.12 15.54
N ALA A 109 0.25 -0.06 16.87
CA ALA A 109 0.63 1.02 17.77
C ALA A 109 2.12 1.36 17.65
N GLU A 110 2.99 0.36 17.52
CA GLU A 110 4.41 0.57 17.21
C GLU A 110 4.59 1.24 15.84
N LEU A 111 3.81 0.82 14.83
CA LEU A 111 3.88 1.42 13.50
C LEU A 111 3.43 2.88 13.49
N LEU A 112 2.33 3.22 14.17
CA LEU A 112 1.92 4.61 14.32
C LEU A 112 2.93 5.44 15.13
N GLY A 113 3.64 4.81 16.07
CA GLY A 113 4.79 5.42 16.75
C GLY A 113 5.91 5.81 15.78
N LEU A 114 6.21 4.94 14.81
CA LEU A 114 7.16 5.22 13.72
C LEU A 114 6.68 6.36 12.82
N ALA A 115 5.42 6.32 12.39
CA ALA A 115 4.81 7.40 11.61
C ALA A 115 4.96 8.76 12.31
N ASN A 116 4.59 8.79 13.60
CA ASN A 116 4.71 9.99 14.44
C ASN A 116 6.15 10.47 14.57
N PHE A 117 7.10 9.55 14.61
CA PHE A 117 8.53 9.87 14.67
C PHE A 117 8.99 10.55 13.37
N ILE A 118 8.63 10.01 12.21
CA ILE A 118 9.14 10.46 10.91
C ILE A 118 8.40 11.70 10.40
N GLU A 119 7.07 11.70 10.40
CA GLU A 119 6.29 12.72 9.69
C GLU A 119 6.29 14.08 10.38
N ASN A 120 6.34 14.08 11.72
CA ASN A 120 6.30 15.29 12.50
C ASN A 120 7.45 15.31 13.49
N PRO A 121 8.65 15.79 13.11
CA PRO A 121 9.80 15.80 14.00
C PRO A 121 9.56 16.66 15.24
N ARG A 122 8.59 17.59 15.23
CA ARG A 122 8.22 18.43 16.38
C ARG A 122 7.18 17.78 17.31
N ARG A 123 6.58 16.64 16.93
CA ARG A 123 5.59 15.94 17.77
C ARG A 123 6.20 15.54 19.10
N LYS A 124 5.42 15.73 20.17
CA LYS A 124 5.82 15.37 21.54
C LYS A 124 6.14 13.88 21.62
N ARG A 125 7.26 13.54 22.26
CA ARG A 125 7.75 12.17 22.47
C ARG A 125 6.73 11.20 23.09
N LYS A 126 5.71 11.72 23.79
CA LYS A 126 4.62 10.91 24.39
C LYS A 126 3.76 10.11 23.39
N TYR A 127 3.86 10.39 22.09
CA TYR A 127 3.17 9.64 21.03
C TYR A 127 4.08 8.63 20.32
N ILE A 128 5.29 8.42 20.86
CA ILE A 128 6.27 7.43 20.39
C ILE A 128 6.42 6.43 21.52
N TYR A 129 5.96 5.20 21.28
CA TYR A 129 5.95 4.14 22.29
C TYR A 129 7.23 3.28 22.27
N SER A 130 8.00 3.34 21.18
CA SER A 130 9.24 2.57 21.02
C SER A 130 10.41 3.25 21.71
N GLU A 131 11.01 2.58 22.71
CA GLU A 131 12.24 3.04 23.37
C GLU A 131 13.39 3.24 22.38
N ARG A 132 13.48 2.39 21.34
CA ARG A 132 14.48 2.51 20.27
C ARG A 132 14.36 3.84 19.54
N LEU A 133 13.13 4.25 19.21
CA LEU A 133 12.87 5.55 18.57
C LEU A 133 13.12 6.71 19.54
N LEU A 134 12.82 6.54 20.83
CA LEU A 134 13.09 7.56 21.85
C LEU A 134 14.59 7.77 22.13
N ALA A 135 15.42 6.76 21.87
CA ALA A 135 16.87 6.86 21.98
C ALA A 135 17.52 7.70 20.85
N ILE A 136 16.83 7.84 19.71
CA ILE A 136 17.32 8.63 18.58
C ILE A 136 17.23 10.13 18.91
N SER A 137 18.28 10.88 18.56
CA SER A 137 18.35 12.32 18.84
C SER A 137 17.33 13.11 18.00
N GLN A 138 17.00 14.31 18.47
CA GLN A 138 16.10 15.20 17.74
C GLN A 138 16.67 15.62 16.36
N GLU A 139 17.99 15.77 16.27
CA GLU A 139 18.70 16.08 15.02
C GLU A 139 18.62 14.92 14.02
N GLN A 140 18.89 13.69 14.47
CA GLN A 140 18.74 12.50 13.64
C GLN A 140 17.29 12.31 13.18
N ARG A 141 16.32 12.58 14.06
CA ARG A 141 14.89 12.58 13.69
C ARG A 141 14.56 13.56 12.57
N GLN A 142 15.17 14.75 12.57
CA GLN A 142 14.99 15.71 11.48
C GLN A 142 15.55 15.19 10.16
N ILE A 143 16.71 14.53 10.18
CA ILE A 143 17.33 13.92 9.00
C ILE A 143 16.42 12.81 8.43
N TYR A 144 15.92 11.92 9.29
CA TYR A 144 14.96 10.88 8.88
C TYR A 144 13.70 11.49 8.24
N SER A 145 13.13 12.51 8.88
CA SER A 145 11.95 13.22 8.36
C SER A 145 12.21 13.87 6.99
N GLN A 146 13.36 14.52 6.82
CA GLN A 146 13.73 15.14 5.54
C GLN A 146 13.90 14.10 4.44
N ASN A 147 14.66 13.03 4.70
CA ASN A 147 14.87 11.95 3.74
C ASN A 147 13.56 11.27 3.34
N PHE A 148 12.69 10.99 4.32
CA PHE A 148 11.35 10.46 4.08
C PHE A 148 10.55 11.36 3.14
N ASN A 149 10.43 12.66 3.45
CA ASN A 149 9.68 13.59 2.61
C ASN A 149 10.25 13.72 1.20
N THR A 150 11.58 13.71 1.04
CA THR A 150 12.23 13.74 -0.27
C THR A 150 11.89 12.50 -1.09
N LYS A 151 12.00 11.30 -0.50
CA LYS A 151 11.68 10.04 -1.20
C LYS A 151 10.18 9.91 -1.47
N LEU A 152 9.35 10.34 -0.53
CA LEU A 152 7.90 10.35 -0.69
C LEU A 152 7.48 11.27 -1.83
N LYS A 153 8.12 12.43 -1.98
CA LYS A 153 7.83 13.33 -3.10
C LYS A 153 8.20 12.72 -4.46
N ILE A 154 9.33 12.01 -4.55
CA ILE A 154 9.72 11.30 -5.77
C ILE A 154 8.69 10.22 -6.13
N LEU A 155 8.24 9.45 -5.14
CA LEU A 155 7.19 8.45 -5.32
C LEU A 155 5.87 9.11 -5.77
N ASP A 156 5.48 10.21 -5.15
CA ASP A 156 4.27 10.97 -5.48
C ASP A 156 4.32 11.52 -6.92
N ASP A 157 5.45 12.12 -7.32
CA ASP A 157 5.66 12.61 -8.68
C ASP A 157 5.65 11.48 -9.73
N LEU A 158 6.09 10.28 -9.36
CA LEU A 158 6.07 9.10 -10.22
C LEU A 158 4.65 8.61 -10.48
N VAL A 159 3.81 8.54 -9.44
CA VAL A 159 2.46 7.96 -9.57
C VAL A 159 1.40 8.97 -10.01
N THR A 160 1.60 10.26 -9.75
CA THR A 160 0.64 11.32 -10.11
C THR A 160 0.17 11.24 -11.57
N PRO A 161 1.05 11.19 -12.58
CA PRO A 161 0.59 11.12 -13.97
C PRO A 161 -0.09 9.79 -14.34
N LEU A 162 0.02 8.76 -13.50
CA LEU A 162 -0.50 7.42 -13.74
C LEU A 162 -1.83 7.16 -13.05
N TRP A 163 -2.05 7.76 -11.86
CA TRP A 163 -3.15 7.43 -10.97
C TRP A 163 -4.04 8.62 -10.62
N ASP A 164 -3.62 9.87 -10.87
CA ASP A 164 -4.46 11.03 -10.59
C ASP A 164 -5.78 10.95 -11.37
N TYR A 165 -6.85 11.56 -10.88
CA TYR A 165 -8.16 11.57 -11.55
C TYR A 165 -8.14 12.19 -12.96
N GLN A 166 -7.07 12.89 -13.33
CA GLN A 166 -6.83 13.37 -14.69
C GLN A 166 -6.27 12.31 -15.65
N ALA A 167 -5.72 11.21 -15.15
CA ALA A 167 -5.26 10.09 -15.96
C ALA A 167 -6.46 9.33 -16.57
N PRO A 168 -6.34 8.75 -17.77
CA PRO A 168 -7.40 7.94 -18.34
C PRO A 168 -7.71 6.74 -17.42
N GLU A 169 -8.97 6.63 -16.99
CA GLU A 169 -9.38 5.64 -15.99
C GLU A 169 -9.00 4.20 -16.40
N GLN A 170 -9.14 3.86 -17.68
CA GLN A 170 -8.69 2.58 -18.21
C GLN A 170 -7.21 2.31 -17.95
N GLU A 171 -6.35 3.31 -18.13
CA GLU A 171 -4.89 3.18 -17.98
C GLU A 171 -4.49 3.01 -16.50
N ILE A 172 -5.22 3.63 -15.57
CA ILE A 172 -5.03 3.45 -14.13
C ILE A 172 -5.19 1.97 -13.76
N TRP A 173 -6.24 1.33 -14.28
CA TRP A 173 -6.66 -0.01 -13.89
C TRP A 173 -6.08 -1.13 -14.76
N GLN A 174 -5.56 -0.82 -15.95
CA GLN A 174 -5.07 -1.82 -16.90
C GLN A 174 -4.08 -2.83 -16.29
N PRO A 175 -3.08 -2.43 -15.47
CA PRO A 175 -2.15 -3.39 -14.86
C PRO A 175 -2.85 -4.43 -13.97
N VAL A 176 -3.89 -4.01 -13.25
CA VAL A 176 -4.68 -4.90 -12.38
C VAL A 176 -5.58 -5.80 -13.22
N ILE A 177 -6.25 -5.25 -14.25
CA ILE A 177 -7.07 -6.00 -15.19
C ILE A 177 -6.25 -7.11 -15.87
N ASP A 178 -5.06 -6.77 -16.35
CA ASP A 178 -4.15 -7.73 -17.01
C ASP A 178 -3.72 -8.83 -16.04
N PHE A 179 -3.34 -8.46 -14.81
CA PHE A 179 -2.93 -9.42 -13.78
C PHE A 179 -4.07 -10.37 -13.39
N ILE A 180 -5.28 -9.84 -13.16
CA ILE A 180 -6.46 -10.65 -12.84
C ILE A 180 -6.74 -11.62 -13.99
N ASN A 181 -6.78 -11.13 -15.24
CA ASN A 181 -7.06 -11.95 -16.41
C ASN A 181 -5.99 -13.02 -16.67
N GLN A 182 -4.71 -12.72 -16.43
CA GLN A 182 -3.61 -13.70 -16.54
C GLN A 182 -3.77 -14.85 -15.53
N HIS A 183 -4.45 -14.61 -14.42
CA HIS A 183 -4.64 -15.58 -13.35
C HIS A 183 -6.05 -16.11 -13.22
N ASN A 184 -6.95 -15.65 -14.08
CA ASN A 184 -8.29 -16.17 -14.27
C ASN A 184 -8.27 -17.34 -15.25
N THR A 185 -7.48 -18.39 -14.94
CA THR A 185 -7.41 -19.61 -15.76
C THR A 185 -8.21 -20.73 -15.11
N HIS A 186 -8.99 -21.41 -15.94
CA HIS A 186 -9.72 -22.64 -15.61
C HIS A 186 -8.79 -23.80 -15.24
#